data_AF-A0A8J7L3V9-F1
#
_entry.id   AF-A0A8J7L3V9-F1
#
_cell.length_a   1.000
_cell.length_b   1.000
_cell.length_c   1.000
_cell.angle_alpha   90.00
_cell.angle_beta   90.00
_cell.angle_gamma   90.00
#
_symmetry.space_group_name_H-M   'P 1'
#
loop_
_entity.id
_entity.type
_entity.pdbx_description
1 polymer ?
#
loop_
_entity_poly.entity_id
_entity_poly.type
_entity_poly.pdbx_seq_one_letter_code
_entity_poly.pdbx_strand_id
1 'polypeptide(L)'
;MSLKREKYQALAKLLEKLRSDATTNQLDAAELRQRLASLQQFFGQQVIPLADADSKEQSYRTEISKQLRLLEIDVMFFQGARQPATVQARLQTIGDRLTTLIKYCDAILQQE
;
A
#
# COMPACT_ATOMS: atom_id res chain seq x y z
N MET A 1 4.60 -2.74 23.35
CA MET A 1 4.03 -2.16 22.11
C MET A 1 2.59 -2.66 22.01
N SER A 2 1.61 -1.81 21.65
CA SER A 2 0.24 -2.28 21.44
C SER A 2 0.19 -3.19 20.21
N LEU A 3 -0.66 -4.23 20.21
CA LEU A 3 -0.87 -5.09 19.05
C LEU A 3 -1.24 -4.27 17.81
N LYS A 4 -2.06 -3.22 17.99
CA LYS A 4 -2.48 -2.33 16.91
C LYS A 4 -1.29 -1.61 16.26
N ARG A 5 -0.43 -0.97 17.06
CA ARG A 5 0.79 -0.32 16.59
C ARG A 5 1.70 -1.29 15.83
N GLU A 6 1.86 -2.52 16.33
CA GLU A 6 2.67 -3.55 15.66
C GLU A 6 2.12 -3.90 14.27
N LYS A 7 0.80 -4.02 14.10
CA LYS A 7 0.19 -4.31 12.80
C LYS A 7 0.32 -3.16 11.81
N TYR A 8 0.16 -1.91 12.25
CA TYR A 8 0.38 -0.76 11.36
C TYR A 8 1.85 -0.55 11.00
N GLN A 9 2.77 -0.80 11.93
CA GLN A 9 4.21 -0.79 11.61
C GLN A 9 4.57 -1.88 10.60
N ALA A 10 4.01 -3.08 10.74
CA ALA A 10 4.21 -4.15 9.78
C ALA A 10 3.65 -3.78 8.39
N LEU A 11 2.45 -3.20 8.33
CA LEU A 11 1.87 -2.72 7.08
C LEU A 11 2.74 -1.64 6.43
N ALA A 12 3.18 -0.64 7.20
CA ALA A 12 4.05 0.44 6.71
C ALA A 12 5.34 -0.13 6.10
N LYS A 13 6.02 -1.04 6.80
CA LYS A 13 7.25 -1.70 6.30
C LYS A 13 7.02 -2.47 5.00
N LEU A 14 5.89 -3.17 4.88
CA LEU A 14 5.55 -3.89 3.64
C LEU A 14 5.31 -2.92 2.47
N LEU A 15 4.64 -1.80 2.72
CA LEU A 15 4.42 -0.73 1.73
C LEU A 15 5.73 -0.03 1.33
N GLU A 16 6.61 0.27 2.28
CA GLU A 16 7.92 0.88 2.04
C GLU A 16 8.82 -0.03 1.19
N LYS A 17 8.82 -1.33 1.50
CA LYS A 17 9.54 -2.33 0.70
C LYS A 17 8.99 -2.37 -0.73
N LEU A 18 7.66 -2.42 -0.89
CA LEU A 18 7.05 -2.43 -2.22
C LEU A 18 7.37 -1.16 -3.02
N ARG A 19 7.34 0.01 -2.36
CA ARG A 19 7.67 1.30 -2.99
C ARG A 19 9.12 1.33 -3.45
N SER A 20 10.04 0.87 -2.60
CA SER A 20 11.47 0.85 -2.90
C SER A 20 11.73 -0.03 -4.13
N ASP A 21 11.19 -1.25 -4.11
CA ASP A 21 11.36 -2.22 -5.20
C ASP A 21 10.72 -1.76 -6.52
N ALA A 22 9.59 -1.04 -6.45
CA ALA A 22 8.96 -0.43 -7.63
C ALA A 22 9.76 0.74 -8.20
N THR A 23 10.42 1.53 -7.34
CA THR A 23 11.21 2.71 -7.75
C THR A 23 12.58 2.32 -8.29
N THR A 24 13.18 1.22 -7.82
CA THR A 24 14.43 0.68 -8.35
C THR A 24 14.24 -0.12 -9.64
N ASN A 25 13.01 -0.19 -10.17
CA ASN A 25 12.65 -0.93 -11.38
C ASN A 25 13.06 -2.42 -11.31
N GLN A 26 13.09 -2.98 -10.08
CA GLN A 26 13.49 -4.36 -9.81
C GLN A 26 12.32 -5.34 -9.81
N LEU A 27 11.09 -4.84 -9.98
CA LEU A 27 9.88 -5.67 -10.01
C LEU A 27 9.24 -5.67 -11.39
N ASP A 28 8.88 -6.86 -11.86
CA ASP A 28 7.94 -6.99 -12.97
C ASP A 28 6.48 -6.84 -12.49
N ALA A 29 5.56 -6.79 -13.46
CA ALA A 29 4.14 -6.60 -13.16
C ALA A 29 3.51 -7.80 -12.40
N ALA A 30 4.01 -9.01 -12.60
CA ALA A 30 3.50 -10.20 -11.92
C ALA A 30 3.90 -10.20 -10.44
N GLU A 31 5.16 -9.87 -10.15
CA GLU A 31 5.65 -9.73 -8.78
C GLU A 31 4.95 -8.60 -8.03
N LEU A 32 4.75 -7.46 -8.70
CA LEU A 32 4.02 -6.32 -8.14
C LEU A 32 2.58 -6.70 -7.78
N ARG A 33 1.90 -7.44 -8.65
CA ARG A 33 0.55 -7.96 -8.40
C ARG A 33 0.52 -8.93 -7.22
N GLN A 34 1.47 -9.86 -7.13
CA GLN A 34 1.55 -10.82 -6.03
C GLN A 34 1.76 -10.11 -4.68
N ARG A 35 2.67 -9.13 -4.64
CA ARG A 35 2.94 -8.35 -3.43
C ARG A 35 1.74 -7.49 -3.04
N LEU A 36 1.03 -6.91 -4.00
CA LEU A 36 -0.22 -6.19 -3.75
C LEU A 36 -1.31 -7.10 -3.16
N ALA A 37 -1.51 -8.29 -3.72
CA ALA A 37 -2.48 -9.26 -3.18
C ALA A 37 -2.13 -9.63 -1.72
N SER A 38 -0.85 -9.83 -1.43
CA SER A 38 -0.37 -10.11 -0.07
C SER A 38 -0.64 -8.94 0.90
N LEU A 39 -0.45 -7.69 0.45
CA LEU A 39 -0.78 -6.49 1.22
C LEU A 39 -2.28 -6.36 1.49
N GLN A 40 -3.12 -6.58 0.48
CA GLN A 40 -4.58 -6.55 0.61
C GLN A 40 -5.05 -7.61 1.62
N GLN A 41 -4.51 -8.83 1.54
CA GLN A 41 -4.79 -9.89 2.49
C GLN A 41 -4.33 -9.53 3.91
N PHE A 42 -3.11 -9.03 4.07
CA PHE A 42 -2.59 -8.60 5.36
C PHE A 42 -3.49 -7.52 5.98
N PHE A 43 -3.85 -6.49 5.21
CA PHE A 43 -4.73 -5.43 5.68
C PHE A 43 -6.10 -5.97 6.11
N GLY A 44 -6.73 -6.79 5.27
CA GLY A 44 -8.04 -7.38 5.57
C GLY A 44 -8.06 -8.33 6.76
N GLN A 45 -6.99 -9.09 6.99
CA GLN A 45 -6.94 -10.10 8.06
C GLN A 45 -6.30 -9.61 9.35
N GLN A 46 -5.39 -8.65 9.29
CA GLN A 46 -4.57 -8.24 10.43
C GLN A 46 -4.86 -6.82 10.91
N VAL A 47 -5.44 -5.95 10.07
CA VAL A 47 -5.71 -4.55 10.43
C VAL A 47 -7.19 -4.30 10.62
N ILE A 48 -8.04 -4.71 9.67
CA ILE A 48 -9.49 -4.51 9.76
C ILE A 48 -10.11 -5.10 11.05
N PRO A 49 -9.74 -6.30 11.53
CA PRO A 49 -10.36 -6.89 12.73
C PRO A 49 -9.92 -6.25 14.05
N LEU A 50 -8.95 -5.32 14.05
CA LEU A 50 -8.49 -4.67 15.27
C LEU A 50 -9.62 -3.81 15.84
N ALA A 51 -10.03 -4.12 17.07
CA ALA A 51 -11.04 -3.38 17.82
C ALA A 51 -10.57 -1.97 18.21
N ASP A 52 -11.50 -1.19 18.77
CA ASP A 52 -11.22 0.11 19.40
C ASP A 52 -10.52 1.13 18.49
N ALA A 53 -10.92 1.15 17.22
CA ALA A 53 -10.53 2.20 16.28
C ALA A 53 -11.45 3.41 16.42
N ASP A 54 -10.86 4.56 16.72
CA ASP A 54 -11.57 5.83 16.76
C ASP A 54 -12.05 6.26 15.36
N SER A 55 -12.89 7.30 15.31
CA SER A 55 -13.46 7.80 14.05
C SER A 55 -12.41 8.19 13.00
N LYS A 56 -11.24 8.67 13.42
CA LYS A 56 -10.16 9.09 12.53
C LYS A 56 -9.40 7.88 12.00
N GLU A 57 -9.13 6.89 12.84
CA GLU A 57 -8.56 5.62 12.43
C GLU A 57 -9.48 4.89 11.43
N GLN A 58 -10.79 4.85 11.70
CA GLN A 58 -11.77 4.28 10.76
C GLN A 58 -11.79 5.00 9.41
N SER A 59 -11.64 6.33 9.42
CA SER A 59 -11.52 7.13 8.20
C SER A 59 -10.26 6.74 7.41
N TYR A 60 -9.11 6.60 8.08
CA TYR A 60 -7.88 6.15 7.43
C TYR A 60 -7.95 4.70 6.95
N ARG A 61 -8.56 3.77 7.70
CA ARG A 61 -8.78 2.38 7.23
C ARG A 61 -9.60 2.36 5.95
N THR A 62 -10.63 3.21 5.86
CA THR A 62 -11.45 3.36 4.65
C THR A 62 -10.61 3.86 3.47
N GLU A 63 -9.82 4.92 3.67
CA GLU A 63 -8.96 5.45 2.62
C GLU A 63 -7.85 4.45 2.23
N ILE A 64 -7.25 3.72 3.17
CA ILE A 64 -6.30 2.64 2.87
C ILE A 64 -6.95 1.58 1.99
N SER A 65 -8.15 1.10 2.35
CA SER A 65 -8.89 0.11 1.54
C SER A 65 -9.12 0.61 0.11
N LYS A 66 -9.57 1.87 -0.04
CA LYS A 66 -9.77 2.51 -1.34
C LYS A 66 -8.47 2.63 -2.13
N GLN A 67 -7.40 3.09 -1.52
CA GLN A 67 -6.10 3.24 -2.19
C GLN A 67 -5.53 1.87 -2.61
N LEU A 68 -5.69 0.82 -1.81
CA LEU A 68 -5.27 -0.54 -2.18
C LEU A 68 -6.02 -1.08 -3.41
N ARG A 69 -7.31 -0.74 -3.56
CA ARG A 69 -8.09 -1.08 -4.76
C ARG A 69 -7.65 -0.27 -5.99
N LEU A 70 -7.40 1.03 -5.82
CA LEU A 70 -6.91 1.88 -6.91
C LEU A 70 -5.49 1.46 -7.36
N LEU A 71 -4.66 1.01 -6.42
CA LEU A 71 -3.33 0.48 -6.73
C LEU A 71 -3.42 -0.74 -7.66
N GLU A 72 -4.44 -1.59 -7.50
CA GLU A 72 -4.65 -2.76 -8.37
C GLU A 72 -4.90 -2.35 -9.82
N ILE A 73 -5.65 -1.27 -10.02
CA ILE A 73 -5.90 -0.67 -11.34
C ILE A 73 -4.59 -0.13 -11.93
N ASP A 74 -3.77 0.56 -11.13
CA ASP A 74 -2.48 1.08 -11.60
C ASP A 74 -1.52 -0.04 -12.01
N VAL A 75 -1.48 -1.15 -11.26
CA VAL A 75 -0.70 -2.34 -11.60
C VAL A 75 -1.18 -2.97 -12.91
N MET A 76 -2.49 -3.03 -13.13
CA MET A 76 -3.05 -3.52 -14.40
C MET A 76 -2.61 -2.64 -15.59
N PHE A 77 -2.63 -1.31 -15.42
CA PHE A 77 -2.14 -0.40 -16.46
C PHE A 77 -0.63 -0.49 -16.68
N PHE A 78 0.14 -0.69 -15.61
CA PHE A 78 1.58 -0.95 -15.71
C PHE A 78 1.87 -2.23 -16.50
N GLN A 79 1.14 -3.31 -16.24
CA GLN A 79 1.28 -4.58 -16.95
C GLN A 79 1.06 -4.43 -18.48
N GLY A 80 0.16 -3.55 -18.89
CA GLY A 80 -0.13 -3.26 -20.30
C GLY A 80 0.85 -2.28 -20.97
N ALA A 81 1.69 -1.58 -20.21
CA ALA A 81 2.58 -0.55 -20.73
C ALA A 81 3.76 -1.16 -21.52
N ARG A 82 3.98 -0.66 -22.74
CA ARG A 82 5.07 -1.12 -23.62
C ARG A 82 6.09 -0.05 -23.94
N GLN A 83 5.67 1.22 -23.98
CA GLN A 83 6.57 2.34 -24.26
C GLN A 83 7.33 2.72 -22.98
N PRO A 84 8.66 2.90 -23.03
CA PRO A 84 9.46 3.22 -21.85
C PRO A 84 8.96 4.43 -21.06
N ALA A 85 8.56 5.50 -21.75
CA ALA A 85 7.99 6.70 -21.11
C ALA A 85 6.69 6.38 -20.34
N THR A 86 5.82 5.56 -20.92
CA THR A 86 4.57 5.13 -20.27
C THR A 86 4.86 4.20 -19.09
N VAL A 87 5.81 3.27 -19.21
CA VAL A 87 6.25 2.38 -18.12
C VAL A 87 6.71 3.22 -16.92
N GLN A 88 7.59 4.20 -17.17
CA GLN A 88 8.10 5.09 -16.12
C GLN A 88 6.99 5.92 -15.46
N ALA A 89 6.07 6.49 -16.25
CA ALA A 89 4.94 7.25 -15.72
C ALA A 89 4.01 6.38 -14.83
N ARG A 90 3.80 5.11 -15.21
CA ARG A 90 3.00 4.16 -14.41
C ARG A 90 3.70 3.80 -13.10
N LEU A 91 5.01 3.54 -13.13
CA LEU A 91 5.78 3.29 -11.91
C LEU A 91 5.77 4.49 -10.96
N GLN A 92 5.86 5.70 -11.49
CA GLN A 92 5.73 6.92 -10.69
C GLN A 92 4.36 7.00 -10.02
N THR A 93 3.27 6.77 -10.76
CA THR A 93 1.90 6.75 -10.19
C THR A 93 1.77 5.71 -9.07
N ILE A 94 2.32 4.51 -9.27
CA ILE A 94 2.37 3.46 -8.26
C ILE A 94 3.14 3.93 -7.01
N GLY A 95 4.32 4.52 -7.20
CA GLY A 95 5.15 5.05 -6.12
C GLY A 95 4.48 6.16 -5.30
N ASP A 96 3.77 7.08 -5.96
CA ASP A 96 3.01 8.16 -5.33
C ASP A 96 1.86 7.61 -4.48
N ARG A 97 1.15 6.60 -5.00
CA ARG A 97 0.07 5.95 -4.25
C ARG A 97 0.58 5.18 -3.04
N LEU A 98 1.68 4.44 -3.19
CA LEU A 98 2.33 3.76 -2.08
C LEU A 98 2.78 4.74 -1.00
N THR A 99 3.31 5.90 -1.39
CA THR A 99 3.66 6.98 -0.46
C THR A 99 2.44 7.51 0.30
N THR A 100 1.29 7.64 -0.37
CA THR A 100 0.04 8.03 0.29
C THR A 100 -0.43 7.00 1.31
N LEU A 101 -0.36 5.70 0.97
CA LEU A 101 -0.67 4.61 1.89
C LEU A 101 0.23 4.60 3.14
N ILE A 102 1.54 4.84 2.97
CA ILE A 102 2.50 4.95 4.07
C ILE A 102 2.12 6.11 4.99
N LYS A 103 1.80 7.30 4.43
CA LYS A 103 1.38 8.47 5.22
C LYS A 103 0.15 8.20 6.09
N TYR A 104 -0.82 7.41 5.62
CA TYR A 104 -1.96 7.01 6.45
C TYR A 104 -1.55 6.10 7.61
N CYS A 105 -0.61 5.17 7.38
CA CYS A 105 -0.07 4.34 8.45
C CYS A 105 0.68 5.19 9.49
N ASP A 106 1.52 6.12 9.03
CA ASP A 106 2.29 7.01 9.91
C ASP A 106 1.37 7.93 10.73
N ALA A 107 0.31 8.46 10.11
CA ALA A 107 -0.66 9.29 10.81
C ALA A 107 -1.34 8.53 11.96
N ILE A 108 -1.66 7.24 11.79
CA ILE A 108 -2.21 6.40 12.85
C ILE A 108 -1.15 6.13 13.93
N LEU A 109 0.08 5.79 13.53
CA LEU A 109 1.18 5.46 14.44
C LEU A 109 1.67 6.64 15.30
N GLN A 110 1.44 7.88 14.84
CA GLN A 110 1.73 9.10 15.61
C GLN A 110 0.66 9.41 16.66
N GLN A 111 -0.53 8.81 16.54
CA GLN A 111 -1.66 9.03 17.45
C GLN A 111 -1.79 7.93 18.52
N GLU A 112 -1.19 6.76 18.28
CA GLU A 112 -0.99 5.67 19.25
C GLU A 112 0.22 5.92 20.16
#